data_AF-A0A328C3S5-F1
#
_entry.id   AF-A0A328C3S5-F1
#
_cell.length_a   1.000
_cell.length_b   1.000
_cell.length_c   1.000
_cell.angle_alpha   90.00
_cell.angle_beta   90.00
_cell.angle_gamma   90.00
#
_symmetry.space_group_name_H-M   'P 1'
#
loop_
_entity.id
_entity.type
_entity.pdbx_description
1 polymer ?
#
loop_
_entity_poly.entity_id
_entity_poly.type
_entity_poly.pdbx_seq_one_letter_code
_entity_poly.pdbx_strand_id
1 'polypeptide(L)'
;MEKQPLYLYEAQNAAQVGPVENTGLDVYFPDHVAGWTDVLDCREEPYTERSIAENCAFALHVHKKFILVGASQIAQESPAL
;
A
#
# COMPACT_ATOMS: atom_id res chain seq x y z
N MET A 1 19.59 5.36 6.18
CA MET A 1 18.12 5.21 6.13
C MET A 1 17.84 3.73 6.06
N GLU A 2 17.20 3.17 7.09
CA GLU A 2 16.79 1.77 7.08
C GLU A 2 15.70 1.60 6.03
N LYS A 3 15.83 0.57 5.17
CA LYS A 3 14.81 0.24 4.19
C LYS A 3 13.57 -0.24 4.94
N GLN A 4 12.55 0.60 5.05
CA GLN A 4 11.28 0.17 5.61
C GLN A 4 10.57 -0.73 4.58
N PRO A 5 10.08 -1.91 4.99
CA PRO A 5 9.39 -2.78 4.07
C PRO A 5 8.06 -2.14 3.65
N LEU A 6 7.81 -2.19 2.34
CA LEU A 6 6.59 -1.69 1.72
C LEU A 6 5.77 -2.87 1.21
N TYR A 7 4.46 -2.70 1.19
CA TYR A 7 3.55 -3.76 0.80
C TYR A 7 2.45 -3.22 -0.11
N LEU A 8 2.06 -4.05 -1.07
CA LEU A 8 1.00 -3.75 -2.01
C LEU A 8 -0.26 -4.52 -1.64
N TYR A 9 -1.41 -3.84 -1.68
CA TYR A 9 -2.73 -4.43 -1.50
C TYR A 9 -3.59 -4.16 -2.73
N GLU A 10 -4.41 -5.14 -3.11
CA GLU A 10 -5.41 -5.00 -4.16
C GLU A 10 -6.64 -4.27 -3.60
N ALA A 11 -7.03 -3.17 -4.25
CA ALA A 11 -8.09 -2.31 -3.74
C ALA A 11 -9.49 -2.96 -3.80
N GLN A 12 -9.70 -3.91 -4.72
CA GLN A 12 -11.01 -4.52 -4.95
C GLN A 12 -11.49 -5.39 -3.77
N ASN A 13 -10.57 -6.06 -3.08
CA ASN A 13 -10.87 -7.04 -2.05
C ASN A 13 -10.01 -6.86 -0.77
N ALA A 14 -9.19 -5.80 -0.71
CA ALA A 14 -8.22 -5.55 0.35
C ALA A 14 -7.25 -6.73 0.59
N ALA A 15 -6.97 -7.53 -0.43
CA ALA A 15 -6.04 -8.64 -0.34
C ALA A 15 -4.59 -8.14 -0.46
N GLN A 16 -3.71 -8.64 0.41
CA GLN A 16 -2.29 -8.37 0.30
C GLN A 16 -1.73 -9.09 -0.93
N VAL A 17 -1.13 -8.33 -1.85
CA VAL A 17 -0.44 -8.87 -3.04
C VAL A 17 0.95 -9.37 -2.65
N GLY A 18 1.66 -8.59 -1.82
CA GLY A 18 2.98 -8.97 -1.32
C GLY A 18 3.89 -7.77 -1.02
N PRO A 19 5.16 -8.04 -0.66
CA PRO A 19 6.16 -7.00 -0.45
C PRO A 19 6.55 -6.32 -1.77
N VAL A 20 6.95 -5.05 -1.67
CA VAL A 20 7.42 -4.23 -2.80
C VAL A 20 8.88 -3.86 -2.57
N GLU A 21 9.71 -4.09 -3.58
CA GLU A 21 11.12 -3.74 -3.51
C GLU A 21 11.31 -2.21 -3.60
N ASN A 22 12.23 -1.67 -2.80
CA ASN A 22 12.60 -0.26 -2.87
C ASN A 22 14.11 -0.04 -2.62
N THR A 23 14.62 1.05 -3.18
CA THR A 23 16.00 1.55 -2.99
C THR A 23 16.05 2.77 -2.07
N GLY A 24 14.92 3.16 -1.48
CA GLY A 24 14.74 4.41 -0.75
C GLY A 24 14.47 5.63 -1.65
N LEU A 25 14.88 5.58 -2.93
CA LEU A 25 14.56 6.59 -3.95
C LEU A 25 13.48 6.10 -4.90
N ASP A 26 13.54 4.82 -5.28
CA ASP A 26 12.62 4.21 -6.24
C ASP A 26 11.85 3.04 -5.61
N VAL A 27 10.67 2.79 -6.17
CA VAL A 27 9.77 1.69 -5.82
C VAL A 27 9.54 0.84 -7.06
N TYR A 28 9.74 -0.47 -6.95
CA TYR A 28 9.63 -1.41 -8.07
C TYR A 28 8.38 -2.27 -7.91
N PHE A 29 7.38 -2.02 -8.76
CA PHE A 29 6.12 -2.75 -8.74
C PHE A 29 6.18 -4.03 -9.59
N PRO A 30 5.36 -5.05 -9.28
CA PRO A 30 5.20 -6.23 -10.13
C PRO A 30 4.72 -5.90 -11.55
N ASP A 31 5.06 -6.73 -12.54
CA ASP A 31 4.78 -6.50 -13.97
C ASP A 31 3.29 -6.25 -14.31
N HIS A 32 2.36 -6.79 -13.52
CA HIS A 32 0.92 -6.61 -13.74
C HIS A 32 0.38 -5.26 -13.23
N VAL A 33 1.21 -4.47 -12.54
CA VAL A 33 0.88 -3.15 -12.01
C VAL A 33 1.47 -2.11 -12.96
N ALA A 34 0.63 -1.24 -13.54
CA ALA A 34 1.07 -0.17 -14.44
C ALA A 34 1.72 1.02 -13.68
N GLY A 35 2.63 0.71 -12.75
CA GLY A 35 3.31 1.66 -11.87
C GLY A 35 2.35 2.55 -11.07
N TRP A 36 2.77 3.78 -10.81
CA TRP A 36 2.01 4.77 -10.04
C TRP A 36 0.65 5.15 -10.63
N THR A 37 0.40 4.84 -11.92
CA THR A 37 -0.93 5.05 -12.51
C THR A 37 -1.97 4.17 -11.83
N ASP A 38 -1.62 2.93 -11.49
CA ASP A 38 -2.52 1.96 -10.86
C ASP A 38 -2.48 2.00 -9.32
N VAL A 39 -1.47 2.66 -8.73
CA VAL A 39 -1.18 2.62 -7.30
C VAL A 39 -1.52 3.96 -6.62
N LEU A 40 -2.16 3.89 -5.46
CA LEU A 40 -2.26 4.99 -4.51
C LEU A 40 -1.15 4.86 -3.45
N ASP A 41 -0.39 5.93 -3.23
CA ASP A 41 0.62 5.97 -2.16
C ASP A 41 -0.05 6.32 -0.83
N CYS A 42 -0.11 5.36 0.08
CA CYS A 42 -0.77 5.50 1.38
C CYS A 42 0.24 5.56 2.54
N ARG A 43 1.51 5.89 2.27
CA ARG A 43 2.58 5.91 3.28
C ARG A 43 2.59 7.16 4.18
N GLU A 44 1.79 8.16 3.84
CA GLU A 44 1.73 9.45 4.52
C GLU A 44 0.31 9.75 5.05
N GLU A 45 0.19 10.73 5.93
CA GLU A 45 -1.10 11.27 6.34
C GLU A 45 -1.89 11.83 5.14
N PRO A 46 -3.23 11.69 5.10
CA PRO A 46 -4.10 11.14 6.14
C PRO A 46 -4.28 9.61 6.05
N TYR A 47 -3.57 8.93 5.16
CA TYR A 47 -3.80 7.50 4.89
C TYR A 47 -3.29 6.61 6.02
N THR A 48 -2.25 7.03 6.73
CA THR A 48 -1.71 6.35 7.91
C THR A 48 -2.65 6.36 9.11
N GLU A 49 -3.65 7.25 9.14
CA GLU A 49 -4.69 7.31 10.18
C GLU A 49 -5.90 6.43 9.85
N ARG A 50 -5.96 5.89 8.63
CA ARG A 50 -7.07 5.08 8.12
C ARG A 50 -6.67 3.60 8.07
N SER A 51 -7.65 2.73 8.20
CA SER A 51 -7.48 1.30 7.94
C SER A 51 -7.08 1.03 6.48
N ILE A 52 -6.46 -0.12 6.23
CA ILE A 52 -6.15 -0.59 4.87
C ILE A 52 -7.44 -0.71 4.05
N ALA A 53 -8.51 -1.21 4.66
CA ALA A 53 -9.82 -1.32 4.00
C ALA A 53 -10.39 0.05 3.57
N GLU A 54 -10.31 1.08 4.42
CA GLU A 54 -10.73 2.44 4.07
C GLU A 54 -9.88 3.04 2.94
N ASN A 55 -8.58 2.81 2.98
CA ASN A 55 -7.67 3.25 1.93
C ASN A 55 -7.93 2.53 0.61
N CYS A 56 -8.23 1.22 0.63
CA CYS A 56 -8.65 0.46 -0.56
C CYS A 56 -9.95 1.02 -1.14
N ALA A 57 -10.95 1.30 -0.31
CA ALA A 57 -12.22 1.90 -0.76
C ALA A 57 -11.99 3.29 -1.40
N PHE A 58 -11.14 4.12 -0.79
CA PHE A 58 -10.77 5.42 -1.36
C PHE A 58 -9.99 5.28 -2.66
N ALA A 59 -9.06 4.32 -2.75
CA ALA A 59 -8.31 4.04 -3.97
C ALA A 59 -9.24 3.73 -5.14
N LEU A 60 -10.26 2.88 -4.95
CA LEU A 60 -11.26 2.61 -5.98
C LEU A 60 -12.04 3.86 -6.39
N HIS A 61 -12.39 4.73 -5.43
CA HIS A 61 -13.08 5.99 -5.70
C HIS A 61 -12.25 6.93 -6.60
N VAL A 62 -10.92 6.93 -6.43
CA VAL A 62 -9.99 7.71 -7.27
C VAL A 62 -9.40 6.89 -8.43
N HIS A 63 -10.05 5.79 -8.81
CA HIS A 63 -9.68 4.92 -9.94
C HIS A 63 -8.29 4.30 -9.86
N LYS A 64 -7.80 4.05 -8.65
CA LYS A 64 -6.59 3.26 -8.36
C LYS A 64 -6.98 1.81 -8.09
N LYS A 65 -6.13 0.89 -8.52
CA LYS A 65 -6.34 -0.56 -8.39
C LYS A 65 -5.60 -1.16 -7.19
N PHE A 66 -4.55 -0.49 -6.74
CA PHE A 66 -3.73 -0.94 -5.63
C PHE A 66 -3.44 0.21 -4.66
N ILE A 67 -3.09 -0.15 -3.43
CA ILE A 67 -2.51 0.79 -2.46
C ILE A 67 -1.13 0.30 -2.03
N LEU A 68 -0.23 1.24 -1.79
CA LEU A 68 1.10 1.00 -1.23
C LEU A 68 1.13 1.47 0.21
N VAL A 69 1.45 0.59 1.15
CA VAL A 69 1.49 0.88 2.59
C VAL A 69 2.84 0.54 3.19
N GLY A 70 3.16 1.20 4.31
CA GLY A 70 4.33 0.88 5.12
C GLY A 70 4.06 -0.22 6.14
N ALA A 71 5.14 -0.79 6.69
CA ALA A 71 5.08 -1.87 7.69
C ALA A 71 4.31 -1.49 8.97
N SER A 72 4.35 -0.23 9.38
CA SER A 72 3.63 0.28 10.55
C SER A 72 2.12 0.14 10.42
N GLN A 73 1.57 0.40 9.23
CA GLN A 73 0.14 0.30 8.94
C GLN A 73 -0.34 -1.17 9.01
N ILE A 74 0.48 -2.11 8.56
CA ILE A 74 0.18 -3.54 8.69
C ILE A 74 0.16 -3.98 10.16
N ALA A 75 1.14 -3.51 10.94
CA ALA A 75 1.20 -3.83 12.37
C ALA A 75 0.00 -3.27 13.16
N GLN A 76 -0.61 -2.18 12.68
CA GLN A 76 -1.83 -1.63 13.27
C GLN A 76 -3.09 -2.47 12.95
N GLU A 77 -3.15 -3.08 11.77
CA GLU A 77 -4.28 -3.91 11.32
C GLU A 77 -4.33 -5.30 11.97
N SER A 78 -3.17 -5.86 12.31
CA SER A 78 -3.06 -7.09 13.08
C SER A 78 -2.49 -6.79 14.45
N PRO A 79 -3.33 -6.38 15.44
CA PRO A 79 -2.86 -6.31 16.81
C PRO A 79 -2.39 -7.72 17.19
N ALA A 80 -1.09 -7.85 17.47
CA ALA A 80 -0.54 -9.09 17.99
C ALA A 80 -1.38 -9.51 19.21
N LEU A 81 -2.04 -10.67 19.09
CA LEU A 81 -2.72 -11.35 20.19
C LEU A 81 -1.74 -11.69 21.31
#